data_AF-A0A5E4SPU5-F1
#
_entry.id   AF-A0A5E4SPU5-F1
#
_cell.length_a   1.000
_cell.length_b   1.000
_cell.length_c   1.000
_cell.angle_alpha   90.00
_cell.angle_beta   90.00
_cell.angle_gamma   90.00
#
_symmetry.space_group_name_H-M   'P 1'
#
loop_
_entity.id
_entity.type
_entity.pdbx_description
1 polymer ?
#
loop_
_entity_poly.entity_id
_entity_poly.type
_entity_poly.pdbx_seq_one_letter_code
_entity_poly.pdbx_strand_id
1 'polypeptide(L)'
;MDCVEVKSCHGRASLNMRVTSRALDETLFIATLTNPPFHGEVGSSTYVVGPISAFFRDMAEAWTGWDGAKRWTSIDGELKLSATITRLGQVTLTIELATLTSSMSTHLALEAGSLEQIARDVSQVFEIGPSPE
;
A
#
# COMPACT_ATOMS: atom_id res chain seq x y z
N MET A 1 1.53 16.16 -5.97
CA MET A 1 2.05 15.50 -4.75
C MET A 1 2.20 14.05 -5.15
N ASP A 2 3.42 13.55 -5.30
CA ASP A 2 3.69 12.23 -5.91
C ASP A 2 4.09 11.17 -4.88
N CYS A 3 3.89 11.44 -3.59
CA CYS A 3 4.18 10.49 -2.53
C CYS A 3 3.07 10.48 -1.47
N VAL A 4 2.88 9.30 -0.88
CA VAL A 4 1.98 9.06 0.25
C VAL A 4 2.70 8.18 1.26
N GLU A 5 2.45 8.42 2.55
CA GLU A 5 3.00 7.61 3.63
C GLU A 5 1.86 7.04 4.48
N VAL A 6 1.87 5.72 4.66
CA VAL A 6 0.97 5.00 5.56
C VAL A 6 1.77 4.61 6.81
N LYS A 7 1.34 5.09 7.97
CA LYS A 7 2.01 4.85 9.25
C LYS A 7 1.22 3.87 10.09
N SER A 8 1.93 2.99 10.80
CA SER A 8 1.33 2.21 11.86
C SER A 8 0.84 3.13 12.98
N CYS A 9 -0.37 2.91 13.49
CA CYS A 9 -0.89 3.58 14.70
C CYS A 9 -0.11 3.16 15.95
N HIS A 10 0.55 2.01 15.90
CA HIS A 10 1.42 1.49 16.95
C HIS A 10 2.83 1.26 16.40
N GLY A 11 3.83 1.91 17.00
CA GLY A 11 5.23 1.73 16.65
C GLY A 11 5.75 2.75 15.63
N ARG A 12 6.87 2.40 14.97
CA ARG A 12 7.61 3.28 14.05
C ARG A 12 7.61 2.81 12.60
N ALA A 13 6.84 1.76 12.30
CA ALA A 13 6.80 1.20 10.96
C ALA A 13 5.97 2.10 10.04
N SER A 14 6.45 2.30 8.81
CA SER A 14 5.70 3.00 7.75
C SER A 14 6.00 2.45 6.36
N LEU A 15 5.01 2.57 5.49
CA LEU A 15 5.12 2.33 4.05
C LEU A 15 5.02 3.68 3.35
N ASN A 16 6.10 4.09 2.67
CA ASN A 16 6.06 5.21 1.74
C ASN A 16 5.90 4.67 0.31
N MET A 17 5.05 5.32 -0.48
CA MET A 17 4.89 5.01 -1.89
C MET A 17 5.06 6.31 -2.67
N ARG A 18 6.00 6.32 -3.61
CA ARG A 18 6.31 7.48 -4.45
C ARG A 18 6.17 7.13 -5.91
N VAL A 19 5.23 7.78 -6.59
CA VAL A 19 5.06 7.64 -8.04
C VAL A 19 6.26 8.23 -8.77
N THR A 20 6.78 7.50 -9.73
CA THR A 20 7.91 7.89 -10.57
C THR A 20 7.48 8.20 -12.00
N SER A 21 6.47 7.50 -12.52
CA SER A 21 5.91 7.73 -13.84
C SER A 21 4.43 7.32 -13.90
N ARG A 22 3.67 7.96 -14.78
CA ARG A 22 2.26 7.62 -15.07
C ARG A 22 2.07 7.50 -16.58
N ALA A 23 1.62 6.34 -17.02
CA ALA A 23 1.14 6.06 -18.35
C ALA A 23 -0.38 5.83 -18.33
N LEU A 24 -0.99 5.57 -19.49
CA LEU A 24 -2.43 5.39 -19.62
C LEU A 24 -2.99 4.19 -18.82
N ASP A 25 -2.20 3.13 -18.70
CA ASP A 25 -2.58 1.84 -18.10
C ASP A 25 -1.64 1.39 -16.97
N GLU A 26 -0.60 2.18 -16.68
CA GLU A 26 0.45 1.84 -15.74
C GLU A 26 0.85 3.05 -14.90
N THR A 27 0.98 2.85 -13.60
CA THR A 27 1.70 3.76 -12.71
C THR A 27 2.91 3.02 -12.17
N LEU A 28 4.10 3.57 -12.45
CA LEU A 28 5.35 3.13 -11.87
C LEU A 28 5.60 3.89 -10.57
N PHE A 29 5.99 3.17 -9.54
CA PHE A 29 6.26 3.76 -8.24
C PHE A 29 7.34 2.99 -7.49
N ILE A 30 7.90 3.66 -6.48
CA ILE A 30 8.83 3.07 -5.53
C ILE A 30 8.08 2.88 -4.21
N ALA A 31 8.14 1.67 -3.66
CA ALA A 31 7.62 1.34 -2.36
C ALA A 31 8.78 1.17 -1.37
N THR A 32 8.76 2.01 -0.33
CA THR A 32 9.81 2.04 0.69
C THR A 32 9.21 1.64 2.03
N LEU A 33 9.73 0.57 2.61
CA LEU A 33 9.32 0.04 3.91
C LEU A 33 10.35 0.40 4.97
N THR A 34 9.91 1.14 5.98
CA THR A 34 10.75 1.53 7.12
C THR A 34 10.23 0.87 8.38
N ASN A 35 11.09 0.14 9.10
CA ASN A 35 10.83 -0.37 10.45
C ASN A 35 12.17 -0.49 11.21
N PRO A 36 12.61 0.55 11.94
CA PRO A 36 13.96 0.64 12.46
C PRO A 36 14.41 -0.60 13.27
N PRO A 37 15.62 -1.13 13.03
CA PRO A 37 16.68 -0.57 12.17
C PRO A 37 16.54 -0.93 10.67
N PHE A 38 15.50 -1.65 10.28
CA PHE A 38 15.33 -2.17 8.93
C PHE A 38 14.71 -1.14 7.98
N HIS A 39 15.20 -1.18 6.75
CA HIS A 39 14.74 -0.35 5.64
C HIS A 39 14.88 -1.15 4.35
N GLY A 40 13.87 -1.11 3.49
CA GLY A 40 13.87 -1.81 2.21
C GLY A 40 13.09 -1.02 1.16
N GLU A 41 13.46 -1.19 -0.09
CA GLU A 41 12.88 -0.46 -1.21
C GLU A 41 12.78 -1.37 -2.43
N VAL A 42 11.65 -1.29 -3.15
CA VAL A 42 11.44 -1.97 -4.43
C VAL A 42 10.76 -1.03 -5.43
N GLY A 43 11.08 -1.19 -6.71
CA GLY A 43 10.25 -0.67 -7.79
C GLY A 43 9.01 -1.54 -7.95
N SER A 44 7.88 -0.94 -8.29
CA SER A 44 6.62 -1.64 -8.49
C SER A 44 5.76 -0.94 -9.53
N SER A 45 4.76 -1.68 -10.02
CA SER A 45 3.87 -1.26 -11.10
C SER A 45 2.43 -1.66 -10.80
N THR A 46 1.48 -0.82 -11.24
CA THR A 46 0.05 -1.14 -11.25
C THR A 46 -0.41 -1.85 -12.52
N TYR A 47 0.49 -2.07 -13.48
CA TYR A 47 0.18 -2.71 -14.76
C TYR A 47 -0.47 -4.09 -14.53
N VAL A 48 -1.55 -4.37 -15.24
CA VAL A 48 -2.40 -5.59 -15.14
C VAL A 48 -3.15 -5.76 -13.82
N VAL A 49 -2.56 -5.41 -12.68
CA VAL A 49 -3.10 -5.67 -11.33
C VAL A 49 -4.01 -4.55 -10.83
N GLY A 50 -3.99 -3.39 -11.50
CA GLY A 50 -4.82 -2.23 -11.19
C GLY A 50 -4.24 -1.34 -10.10
N PRO A 51 -4.86 -0.18 -9.86
CA PRO A 51 -4.31 0.85 -9.00
C PRO A 51 -4.35 0.40 -7.54
N ILE A 52 -3.26 0.70 -6.81
CA ILE A 52 -3.15 0.40 -5.38
C ILE A 52 -4.21 1.16 -4.56
N SER A 53 -4.72 2.30 -5.06
CA SER A 53 -5.82 3.04 -4.45
C SER A 53 -7.08 2.20 -4.29
N ALA A 54 -7.38 1.30 -5.22
CA ALA A 54 -8.55 0.42 -5.14
C ALA A 54 -8.47 -0.53 -3.94
N PHE A 55 -7.27 -1.02 -3.59
CA PHE A 55 -7.05 -1.85 -2.41
C PHE A 55 -7.34 -1.08 -1.11
N PHE A 56 -6.85 0.16 -0.99
CA PHE A 56 -7.12 0.98 0.20
C PHE A 56 -8.58 1.45 0.27
N ARG A 57 -9.20 1.77 -0.87
CA ARG A 57 -10.62 2.10 -0.95
C ARG A 57 -11.49 0.92 -0.51
N ASP A 58 -11.19 -0.29 -0.97
CA ASP A 58 -11.92 -1.50 -0.59
C ASP A 58 -11.82 -1.80 0.92
N MET A 59 -10.68 -1.50 1.57
CA MET A 59 -10.57 -1.54 3.03
C MET A 59 -11.46 -0.49 3.72
N ALA A 60 -11.46 0.74 3.21
CA ALA A 60 -12.26 1.83 3.78
C ALA A 60 -13.77 1.61 3.62
N GLU A 61 -14.22 1.11 2.46
CA GLU A 61 -15.63 0.80 2.21
C GLU A 61 -16.13 -0.35 3.12
N ALA A 62 -15.26 -1.30 3.44
CA ALA A 62 -15.54 -2.42 4.33
C ALA A 62 -15.07 -2.19 5.78
N TRP A 63 -14.97 -0.95 6.26
CA TRP A 63 -14.39 -0.63 7.58
C TRP A 63 -15.08 -1.35 8.75
N THR A 64 -16.34 -1.74 8.61
CA THR A 64 -17.10 -2.49 9.63
C THR A 64 -16.63 -3.94 9.79
N GLY A 65 -15.86 -4.47 8.83
CA GLY A 65 -15.36 -5.85 8.83
C GLY A 65 -15.37 -6.48 7.44
N TRP A 66 -14.46 -7.43 7.22
CA TRP A 66 -14.44 -8.36 6.08
C TRP A 66 -13.91 -9.73 6.51
N ASP A 67 -14.29 -10.77 5.79
CA ASP A 67 -13.78 -12.12 6.00
C ASP A 67 -12.48 -12.36 5.22
N GLY A 68 -11.55 -13.09 5.83
CA GLY A 68 -10.27 -13.43 5.22
C GLY A 68 -9.34 -12.23 5.04
N ALA A 69 -8.57 -12.23 3.96
CA ALA A 69 -7.59 -11.20 3.67
C ALA A 69 -7.87 -10.54 2.31
N LYS A 70 -7.91 -9.20 2.29
CA LYS A 70 -7.81 -8.41 1.06
C LYS A 70 -6.36 -8.40 0.61
N ARG A 71 -6.09 -8.51 -0.69
CA ARG A 71 -4.72 -8.63 -1.21
C ARG A 71 -4.50 -7.76 -2.44
N TRP A 72 -3.29 -7.24 -2.55
CA TRP A 72 -2.75 -6.62 -3.75
C TRP A 72 -1.31 -7.09 -3.93
N THR A 73 -0.92 -7.46 -5.14
CA THR A 73 0.42 -7.96 -5.43
C THR A 73 0.85 -7.41 -6.78
N SER A 74 2.06 -6.88 -6.88
CA SER A 74 2.64 -6.52 -8.18
C SER A 74 2.79 -7.75 -9.05
N ILE A 75 2.75 -7.57 -10.38
CA ILE A 75 2.85 -8.70 -11.32
C ILE A 75 4.15 -9.50 -11.15
N ASP A 76 5.25 -8.81 -10.86
CA ASP A 76 6.57 -9.40 -10.65
C ASP A 76 6.78 -9.86 -9.19
N GLY A 77 5.83 -9.56 -8.31
CA GLY A 77 5.79 -10.05 -6.93
C GLY A 77 6.76 -9.37 -5.96
N GLU A 78 7.46 -8.29 -6.35
CA GLU A 78 8.37 -7.57 -5.44
C GLU A 78 7.62 -6.83 -4.34
N LEU A 79 6.35 -6.47 -4.54
CA LEU A 79 5.50 -5.86 -3.53
C LEU A 79 4.22 -6.66 -3.35
N LYS A 80 3.96 -7.09 -2.12
CA LYS A 80 2.69 -7.71 -1.73
C LYS A 80 2.12 -7.00 -0.53
N LEU A 81 0.81 -6.73 -0.60
CA LEU A 81 0.00 -6.18 0.47
C LEU A 81 -1.10 -7.16 0.82
N SER A 82 -1.30 -7.39 2.11
CA SER A 82 -2.40 -8.21 2.61
C SER A 82 -2.98 -7.60 3.87
N ALA A 83 -4.29 -7.36 3.89
CA ALA A 83 -4.97 -6.76 5.03
C ALA A 83 -6.04 -7.68 5.62
N THR A 84 -6.01 -7.80 6.95
CA THR A 84 -7.05 -8.44 7.75
C THR A 84 -7.63 -7.44 8.74
N ILE A 85 -8.86 -7.68 9.18
CA ILE A 85 -9.52 -6.87 10.20
C ILE A 85 -10.07 -7.78 11.31
N THR A 86 -9.95 -7.32 12.56
CA THR A 86 -10.58 -8.00 13.70
C THR A 86 -12.01 -7.52 13.88
N ARG A 87 -12.82 -8.25 14.65
CA ARG A 87 -14.19 -7.83 15.01
C ARG A 87 -14.25 -6.50 15.79
N LEU A 88 -13.11 -6.04 16.31
CA LEU A 88 -12.99 -4.78 17.05
C LEU A 88 -12.57 -3.60 16.15
N GLY A 89 -12.40 -3.81 14.84
CA GLY A 89 -12.03 -2.75 13.90
C GLY A 89 -10.52 -2.49 13.79
N GLN A 90 -9.68 -3.33 14.38
CA GLN A 90 -8.23 -3.24 14.20
C GLN A 90 -7.84 -3.88 12.87
N VAL A 91 -7.13 -3.13 12.03
CA VAL A 91 -6.64 -3.61 10.74
C VAL A 91 -5.15 -3.92 10.85
N THR A 92 -4.75 -5.09 10.36
CA THR A 92 -3.34 -5.45 10.18
C THR A 92 -3.02 -5.44 8.71
N LEU A 93 -2.22 -4.47 8.27
CA LEU A 93 -1.67 -4.43 6.91
C LEU A 93 -0.29 -5.10 6.92
N THR A 94 -0.19 -6.26 6.28
CA THR A 94 1.08 -6.94 6.02
C THR A 94 1.66 -6.43 4.71
N ILE A 95 2.93 -6.03 4.75
CA ILE A 95 3.72 -5.62 3.58
C ILE A 95 4.88 -6.58 3.44
N GLU A 96 5.04 -7.14 2.25
CA GLU A 96 6.20 -7.95 1.86
C GLU A 96 6.90 -7.26 0.69
N LEU A 97 8.20 -7.00 0.88
CA LEU A 97 9.12 -6.61 -0.17
C LEU A 97 9.97 -7.82 -0.54
N ALA A 98 10.10 -8.12 -1.82
CA ALA A 98 10.92 -9.21 -2.31
C ALA A 98 11.85 -8.77 -3.44
N THR A 99 13.03 -9.37 -3.47
CA THR A 99 14.01 -9.28 -4.56
C THR A 99 14.37 -10.71 -4.97
N LEU A 100 15.23 -10.86 -5.99
CA LEU A 100 15.69 -12.18 -6.42
C LEU A 100 16.41 -12.99 -5.32
N THR A 101 17.00 -12.32 -4.32
CA THR A 101 17.89 -12.96 -3.32
C THR A 101 17.45 -12.76 -1.88
N SER A 102 16.48 -11.89 -1.62
CA SER A 102 16.06 -11.55 -0.26
C SER A 102 14.61 -11.08 -0.22
N SER A 103 13.98 -11.24 0.94
CA SER A 103 12.65 -10.74 1.23
C SER A 103 12.59 -10.13 2.63
N MET A 104 11.77 -9.10 2.80
CA MET A 104 11.49 -8.48 4.09
C MET A 104 9.99 -8.31 4.24
N SER A 105 9.47 -8.54 5.43
CA SER A 105 8.07 -8.30 5.74
C SER A 105 7.89 -7.51 7.02
N THR A 106 6.82 -6.72 7.08
CA THR A 106 6.40 -6.05 8.30
C THR A 106 4.89 -5.90 8.34
N HIS A 107 4.39 -5.46 9.49
CA HIS A 107 2.97 -5.17 9.68
C HIS A 107 2.79 -3.75 10.16
N LEU A 108 1.79 -3.06 9.59
CA LEU A 108 1.26 -1.82 10.12
C LEU A 108 -0.07 -2.14 10.83
N ALA A 109 -0.17 -1.74 12.09
CA ALA A 109 -1.45 -1.67 12.77
C ALA A 109 -2.15 -0.39 12.30
N LEU A 110 -3.37 -0.50 11.82
CA LEU A 110 -4.20 0.62 11.38
C LEU A 110 -5.52 0.57 12.15
N GLU A 111 -6.10 1.74 12.38
CA GLU A 111 -7.43 1.86 12.98
C GLU A 111 -8.48 1.97 11.87
N ALA A 112 -9.65 1.35 12.03
CA ALA A 112 -10.74 1.48 11.06
C ALA A 112 -11.05 2.94 10.72
N GLY A 113 -11.05 3.84 11.71
CA GLY A 113 -11.33 5.26 11.52
C GLY A 113 -10.25 6.07 10.77
N SER A 114 -9.08 5.49 10.48
CA SER A 114 -8.07 6.12 9.61
C SER A 114 -8.13 5.64 8.17
N LEU A 115 -8.89 4.58 7.86
CA LEU A 115 -8.90 3.97 6.54
C LEU A 115 -9.42 4.93 5.46
N GLU A 116 -10.43 5.74 5.75
CA GLU A 116 -10.96 6.70 4.77
C GLU A 116 -9.92 7.79 4.44
N GLN A 117 -9.15 8.24 5.43
CA GLN A 117 -8.10 9.23 5.18
C GLN A 117 -6.97 8.61 4.36
N ILE A 118 -6.52 7.41 4.73
CA ILE A 118 -5.48 6.68 3.98
C ILE A 118 -5.94 6.44 2.54
N ALA A 119 -7.17 5.96 2.33
CA ALA A 119 -7.71 5.71 1.00
C ALA A 119 -7.76 7.00 0.16
N ARG A 120 -8.15 8.14 0.75
CA ARG A 120 -8.11 9.44 0.07
C ARG A 120 -6.70 9.85 -0.31
N ASP A 121 -5.74 9.77 0.61
CA ASP A 121 -4.35 10.18 0.38
C ASP A 121 -3.69 9.32 -0.70
N VAL A 122 -3.93 8.01 -0.68
CA VAL A 122 -3.43 7.10 -1.72
C VAL A 122 -4.10 7.40 -3.06
N SER A 123 -5.41 7.61 -3.10
CA SER A 123 -6.13 7.94 -4.35
C SER A 123 -5.63 9.25 -4.94
N GLN A 124 -5.35 10.26 -4.12
CA GLN A 124 -4.77 11.52 -4.58
C GLN A 124 -3.38 11.36 -5.20
N VAL A 125 -2.61 10.32 -4.87
CA VAL A 125 -1.31 10.09 -5.48
C VAL A 125 -1.42 9.21 -6.73
N PHE A 126 -2.31 8.21 -6.72
CA PHE A 126 -2.37 7.16 -7.76
C PHE A 126 -3.48 7.34 -8.80
N GLU A 127 -4.45 8.24 -8.61
CA GLU A 127 -5.55 8.48 -9.56
C GLU A 127 -5.45 9.83 -10.29
N ILE A 128 -4.38 10.59 -10.06
CA ILE A 128 -4.08 11.77 -10.89
C ILE A 128 -3.77 11.26 -12.30
N GLY A 129 -4.49 11.79 -13.30
CA GLY A 129 -4.30 11.46 -14.71
C GLY A 129 -2.86 11.69 -15.21
N PRO A 130 -2.55 11.33 -16.47
CA PRO A 130 -1.19 11.42 -17.01
C PRO A 130 -0.61 12.84 -16.79
N SER A 131 0.66 12.90 -16.38
CA SER A 131 1.37 14.17 -16.31
C SER A 131 1.33 14.81 -17.70
N PRO A 132 0.98 16.10 -17.84
CA PRO A 132 1.19 16.78 -19.10
C PRO A 132 2.68 16.72 -19.46
N GLU A 133 2.95 16.37 -20.72
CA GLU A 133 4.29 16.32 -21.34
C GLU A 133 5.04 17.65 -21.24
#